data_AF-K1SXT3-F1
#
_entry.id   AF-K1SXT3-F1
#
_cell.length_a   1.000
_cell.length_b   1.000
_cell.length_c   1.000
_cell.angle_alpha   90.00
_cell.angle_beta   90.00
_cell.angle_gamma   90.00
#
_symmetry.space_group_name_H-M   'P 1'
#
loop_
_entity.id
_entity.type
_entity.pdbx_description
1 polymer ?
#
loop_
_entity_poly.entity_id
_entity_poly.type
_entity_poly.pdbx_seq_one_letter_code
_entity_poly.pdbx_strand_id
1 'polypeptide(L)' 'MKEDSAGDKALKQFADLMIQKIKEVEHDWKKPWFSPEGGGGLPQNIEGRVYNGINLFMLYLLSEEKGYSTPLYMTFMQ' A
#
# COMPACT_ATOMS: atom_id res chain seq x y z
N MET A 1 -29.71 6.99 0.74
CA MET A 1 -28.61 6.03 0.51
C MET A 1 -27.72 6.09 1.74
N LYS A 2 -27.25 4.94 2.25
CA LYS A 2 -26.35 4.91 3.40
C LYS A 2 -24.98 5.43 2.94
N GLU A 3 -24.40 6.38 3.64
CA GLU A 3 -23.07 6.89 3.32
C GLU A 3 -22.02 5.83 3.69
N ASP A 4 -21.07 5.59 2.79
CA ASP A 4 -20.00 4.62 3.01
C ASP A 4 -19.11 5.06 4.18
N SER A 5 -18.83 4.13 5.09
CA SER A 5 -17.92 4.41 6.21
C SER A 5 -16.49 4.63 5.71
N ALA A 6 -15.65 5.23 6.54
CA ALA A 6 -14.21 5.35 6.23
C ALA A 6 -13.57 3.96 5.99
N GLY A 7 -14.02 2.93 6.70
CA GLY A 7 -13.59 1.55 6.49
C GLY A 7 -13.98 1.02 5.12
N ASP A 8 -15.22 1.25 4.67
CA ASP A 8 -15.69 0.81 3.36
C ASP A 8 -14.90 1.48 2.23
N LYS A 9 -14.61 2.78 2.37
CA LYS A 9 -13.77 3.53 1.42
C LYS A 9 -12.34 2.96 1.36
N ALA A 10 -11.74 2.64 2.52
CA ALA A 10 -10.41 2.04 2.58
C ALA A 10 -10.37 0.64 1.95
N LEU A 11 -11.39 -0.20 2.20
CA LEU A 11 -11.49 -1.52 1.59
C LEU A 11 -11.65 -1.44 0.07
N LYS A 12 -12.46 -0.50 -0.42
CA LYS A 12 -12.59 -0.25 -1.86
C LYS A 12 -11.25 0.15 -2.48
N GLN A 13 -10.54 1.09 -1.86
CA GLN A 13 -9.24 1.54 -2.35
C GLN A 13 -8.21 0.39 -2.36
N PHE A 14 -8.20 -0.44 -1.32
CA PHE A 14 -7.36 -1.63 -1.27
C PHE A 14 -7.66 -2.59 -2.44
N ALA A 15 -8.94 -2.87 -2.70
CA ALA A 15 -9.34 -3.73 -3.80
C ALA A 15 -8.91 -3.17 -5.17
N ASP A 16 -9.08 -1.86 -5.39
CA ASP A 16 -8.69 -1.19 -6.63
C ASP A 16 -7.17 -1.30 -6.87
N LEU A 17 -6.35 -1.04 -5.83
CA LEU A 17 -4.90 -1.19 -5.88
C LEU A 17 -4.47 -2.64 -6.15
N MET A 18 -5.14 -3.61 -5.53
CA MET A 18 -4.87 -5.03 -5.74
C MET A 18 -5.15 -5.47 -7.18
N ILE A 19 -6.28 -5.04 -7.74
CA ILE A 19 -6.63 -5.34 -9.14
C ILE A 19 -5.57 -4.76 -10.08
N GLN A 20 -5.13 -3.52 -9.83
CA GLN A 20 -4.08 -2.89 -10.62
C GLN A 20 -2.78 -3.70 -10.54
N LYS A 21 -2.37 -4.11 -9.34
CA LYS A 21 -1.14 -4.89 -9.17
C LYS A 21 -1.21 -6.25 -9.85
N ILE A 22 -2.34 -6.95 -9.74
CA ILE A 22 -2.56 -8.23 -10.42
C ILE A 22 -2.41 -8.07 -11.94
N LYS A 23 -2.96 -7.01 -12.53
CA LYS A 23 -2.82 -6.73 -13.98
C LYS A 23 -1.37 -6.45 -14.38
N GLU A 24 -0.60 -5.78 -13.54
CA GLU A 24 0.82 -5.47 -13.80
C GLU A 24 1.67 -6.75 -13.84
N VAL A 25 1.45 -7.66 -12.90
CA VAL A 25 2.23 -8.91 -12.76
C VAL A 25 1.68 -10.06 -13.62
N GLU A 26 0.49 -9.92 -14.20
CA GLU A 26 -0.21 -10.97 -14.96
C GLU A 26 0.68 -11.60 -16.05
N HIS A 27 1.47 -10.78 -16.75
CA HIS A 27 2.33 -11.24 -17.84
C HIS A 27 3.48 -12.15 -17.38
N ASP A 28 4.01 -11.93 -16.16
CA ASP A 28 5.09 -12.73 -15.58
C ASP A 28 4.89 -12.84 -14.06
N TRP A 29 3.89 -13.62 -13.68
CA TRP A 29 3.48 -13.79 -12.28
C TRP A 29 4.56 -14.38 -11.37
N LYS A 30 5.63 -14.94 -11.96
CA LYS A 30 6.78 -15.49 -11.26
C LYS A 30 7.76 -14.41 -10.80
N LYS A 31 7.73 -13.22 -11.41
CA LYS A 31 8.48 -12.08 -10.88
C LYS A 31 7.98 -11.75 -9.48
N PRO A 32 8.87 -11.34 -8.56
CA PRO A 32 8.45 -10.85 -7.26
C PRO A 32 7.41 -9.76 -7.44
N TRP A 33 6.23 -9.95 -6.83
CA TRP A 33 5.16 -8.96 -6.90
C TRP A 33 5.57 -7.69 -6.17
N PHE A 34 6.42 -7.82 -5.16
CA PHE A 34 6.90 -6.72 -4.34
C PHE A 34 8.41 -6.83 -4.21
N SER A 35 9.10 -5.71 -4.40
CA SER A 35 10.54 -5.60 -4.25
C SER A 35 10.81 -4.52 -3.20
N PRO A 36 11.38 -4.87 -2.02
CA PRO A 36 11.66 -3.91 -0.96
C PRO A 36 12.46 -2.68 -1.42
N GLU A 37 13.24 -2.86 -2.48
CA GLU A 37 14.06 -1.83 -3.14
C GLU A 37 13.24 -0.81 -3.94
N GLY A 38 12.05 -1.18 -4.44
CA GLY A 38 11.21 -0.34 -5.29
C GLY A 38 10.37 0.73 -4.56
N GLY A 39 10.17 0.57 -3.25
CA GLY A 39 9.36 1.47 -2.41
C GLY A 39 10.12 2.16 -1.27
N GLY A 40 11.46 2.15 -1.32
CA GLY A 40 12.30 2.75 -0.28
C GLY A 40 12.41 1.98 1.03
N GLY A 41 11.86 0.76 1.11
CA GLY A 41 11.88 -0.11 2.28
C GLY A 41 10.49 -0.54 2.75
N LEU A 42 10.41 -1.12 3.96
CA LEU A 42 9.14 -1.49 4.57
C LEU A 42 8.43 -0.24 5.14
N PRO A 43 7.14 -0.02 4.82
CA PRO A 43 6.34 1.04 5.42
C PRO A 43 6.44 1.06 6.95
N GLN A 44 6.75 2.24 7.50
CA GLN A 44 6.93 2.46 8.93
C GLN A 44 6.34 3.81 9.37
N ASN A 45 6.02 3.92 10.65
CA ASN A 45 5.64 5.20 11.25
C ASN A 45 6.89 6.06 11.56
N ILE A 46 6.67 7.30 12.00
CA ILE A 46 7.76 8.24 12.38
C ILE A 46 8.65 7.78 13.54
N GLU A 47 8.20 6.80 14.33
CA GLU A 47 8.97 6.21 15.43
C GLU A 47 9.82 5.01 14.97
N GLY A 48 9.75 4.65 13.68
CA GLY A 48 10.46 3.50 13.11
C GLY A 48 9.76 2.15 13.32
N ARG A 49 8.53 2.13 13.83
CA ARG A 49 7.74 0.90 13.89
C ARG A 49 7.22 0.55 12.51
N VAL A 50 7.69 -0.58 11.98
CA VAL A 50 7.18 -1.18 10.73
C VAL A 50 5.71 -1.56 10.90
N TYR A 51 4.88 -1.22 9.92
CA TYR A 51 3.48 -1.65 9.89
C TYR A 51 3.37 -3.16 9.67
N ASN A 52 2.25 -3.75 10.08
CA ASN A 52 2.00 -5.18 9.97
C ASN A 52 0.59 -5.48 9.42
N GLY A 53 0.40 -6.70 8.93
CA GLY A 53 -0.87 -7.15 8.34
C GLY A 53 -1.26 -6.34 7.11
N ILE A 54 -2.56 -6.05 6.96
CA ILE A 54 -3.09 -5.36 5.78
C ILE A 54 -2.57 -3.92 5.63
N ASN A 55 -2.20 -3.25 6.72
CA ASN A 55 -1.67 -1.89 6.65
C ASN A 55 -0.31 -1.86 5.97
N LEU A 56 0.57 -2.82 6.28
CA LEU A 56 1.86 -2.94 5.57
C LEU A 56 1.61 -3.07 4.06
N PHE A 57 0.65 -3.91 3.71
CA PHE A 57 0.37 -4.25 2.34
C PHE A 57 -0.27 -3.10 1.56
N MET A 58 -1.28 -2.45 2.15
CA MET A 58 -1.95 -1.27 1.60
C MET A 58 -0.96 -0.13 1.36
N LEU A 59 -0.11 0.17 2.34
CA LEU A 59 0.87 1.25 2.22
C LEU A 59 1.92 0.95 1.17
N TYR A 60 2.37 -0.31 1.07
CA TYR A 60 3.27 -0.70 0.00
C TYR A 60 2.64 -0.45 -1.39
N LEU A 61 1.43 -0.97 -1.63
CA LEU A 61 0.71 -0.78 -2.90
C LEU A 61 0.52 0.71 -3.22
N LEU A 62 0.16 1.51 -2.22
CA LEU A 62 0.00 2.95 -2.37
C LEU A 62 1.32 3.65 -2.68
N SER A 63 2.42 3.26 -2.03
CA SER A 63 3.76 3.79 -2.33
C SER A 63 4.14 3.55 -3.78
N GLU A 64 3.92 2.33 -4.26
CA GLU A 64 4.24 1.95 -5.63
C GLU A 64 3.35 2.69 -6.64
N GLU A 65 2.03 2.76 -6.39
CA GLU A 65 1.06 3.46 -7.24
C GLU A 65 1.34 4.97 -7.33
N LYS A 66 1.81 5.59 -6.24
CA LYS A 66 2.13 7.03 -6.20
C LYS A 66 3.60 7.36 -6.48
N GLY A 67 4.47 6.36 -6.61
CA GLY A 67 5.91 6.55 -6.79
C GLY A 67 6.60 7.17 -5.58
N TYR A 68 6.14 6.89 -4.36
CA TYR A 68 6.79 7.37 -3.15
C TYR A 68 8.09 6.60 -2.90
N SER A 69 9.18 7.34 -2.72
CA SER A 69 10.52 6.79 -2.48
C SER A 69 10.87 6.64 -1.00
N THR A 70 10.07 7.22 -0.10
CA THR A 70 10.31 7.19 1.35
C THR A 70 9.20 6.39 2.03
N PRO A 71 9.51 5.30 2.75
CA PRO A 71 8.52 4.42 3.35
C PRO A 71 8.00 4.95 4.70
N LEU A 72 7.93 6.27 4.88
CA LEU A 72 7.56 6.91 6.14
C LEU A 72 6.13 7.45 6.05
N TYR A 73 5.29 7.05 7.00
CA TYR A 73 3.89 7.46 7.04
C TYR A 73 3.54 8.12 8.36
N MET A 74 2.76 9.18 8.26
CA MET A 74 2.18 9.87 9.40
C MET A 74 0.78 10.38 9.07
N THR A 75 -0.06 10.45 10.09
CA THR A 75 -1.29 11.21 10.09
C THR A 75 -0.97 12.70 10.28
N PHE A 76 -1.92 13.55 9.92
CA PHE A 76 -1.74 15.00 9.97
C PHE A 76 -1.41 15.57 11.37
N MET A 77 -1.86 14.90 12.45
CA MET A 77 -1.71 15.39 13.82
C MET A 77 -0.49 14.81 14.58
N GLN A 78 0.31 13.97 13.91
CA GLN A 78 1.53 13.41 14.49
C GLN A 78 2.70 14.39 14.47
#